data_AF-A0A3N4H4U7-F1
#
_entry.id   AF-A0A3N4H4U7-F1
#
_cell.length_a   1.000
_cell.length_b   1.000
_cell.length_c   1.000
_cell.angle_alpha   90.00
_cell.angle_beta   90.00
_cell.angle_gamma   90.00
#
_symmetry.space_group_name_H-M   'P 1'
#
loop_
_entity.id
_entity.type
_entity.pdbx_description
1 polymer ?
#
loop_
_entity_poly.entity_id
_entity_poly.type
_entity_poly.pdbx_seq_one_letter_code
_entity_poly.pdbx_strand_id
1 'polypeptide(L)'
;MKKHFSQFISRFQSSIICVFVLTFLVFSSTAQTASPCPTDNLSNYPGDWKQLDLYSAPGHIKAKPGSYDKSVANTNLEKLLNLAKQAYPQPMGGNVNYNKYLDFSNVSDYLPFGYRLYIGHPGFVCTVGDKVTETYETGVYLSFQINNYEPFVSPITAREVSGTKKRIGLVNGSESDYGINGQRVFLIHENFVSSNGWMDHYTEEIYGGREPRQQWFVIRKENVPLFRYVTRKEYLTQFREEIFTYRDINVENIEEGYKKFPEGYSQVYESLAEFKIQTENAVKRVDNYLRNSSEEELNKQVSELFFHGNFIMDNEPEINFRKDRFHMVFVNEEYMDKKLPHHIPQFVIVELSAPAQDKTGRYAWKYNFRQQMMEGLDFKEIHNMLLK
;
A
#
# COMPACT_ATOMS: atom_id res chain seq x y z
N MET A 1 -1.59 80.08 9.92
CA MET A 1 -2.49 81.23 9.72
C MET A 1 -3.58 80.78 8.76
N LYS A 2 -4.78 80.47 9.28
CA LYS A 2 -5.94 81.39 9.33
C LYS A 2 -6.44 81.77 7.93
N LYS A 3 -7.74 81.44 7.71
CA LYS A 3 -8.72 82.15 6.87
C LYS A 3 -8.57 81.91 5.35
N HIS A 4 -9.59 81.93 4.50
CA HIS A 4 -11.06 82.01 4.54
C HIS A 4 -11.44 81.90 3.04
N PHE A 5 -12.48 81.15 2.65
CA PHE A 5 -13.84 81.65 2.37
C PHE A 5 -14.06 82.20 0.94
N SER A 6 -15.29 81.98 0.47
CA SER A 6 -15.97 82.61 -0.68
C SER A 6 -15.78 81.90 -2.03
N GLN A 7 -16.71 81.01 -2.42
CA GLN A 7 -17.99 81.29 -3.09
C GLN A 7 -17.84 81.82 -4.51
N PHE A 8 -18.31 81.05 -5.49
CA PHE A 8 -19.15 81.61 -6.54
C PHE A 8 -20.34 80.69 -6.82
N ILE A 9 -21.51 81.30 -6.65
CA ILE A 9 -22.87 80.78 -6.82
C ILE A 9 -23.29 81.00 -8.27
N SER A 10 -24.12 80.12 -8.84
CA SER A 10 -25.34 80.45 -9.63
C SER A 10 -25.67 79.34 -10.64
N ARG A 11 -26.58 78.41 -10.31
CA ARG A 11 -28.04 78.39 -10.63
C ARG A 11 -28.38 77.73 -11.97
N PHE A 12 -29.21 76.68 -11.90
CA PHE A 12 -30.46 76.40 -12.65
C PHE A 12 -30.79 74.91 -12.43
N GLN A 13 -31.51 74.52 -11.36
CA GLN A 13 -32.97 74.38 -11.24
C GLN A 13 -33.70 73.67 -12.39
N SER A 14 -34.56 72.71 -11.97
CA SER A 14 -35.56 71.90 -12.69
C SER A 14 -35.02 70.49 -13.03
N SER A 15 -35.51 69.36 -12.53
CA SER A 15 -36.81 69.07 -11.92
C SER A 15 -36.73 67.84 -11.00
N ILE A 16 -37.54 67.91 -9.95
CA ILE A 16 -37.92 66.85 -9.03
C ILE A 16 -38.72 65.79 -9.80
N ILE A 17 -38.49 64.51 -9.50
CA ILE A 17 -39.46 63.40 -9.33
C ILE A 17 -38.73 62.07 -9.63
N CYS A 18 -38.97 61.08 -8.76
CA CYS A 18 -38.52 59.67 -8.76
C CYS A 18 -37.46 59.31 -7.72
N VAL A 19 -37.83 59.45 -6.44
CA VAL A 19 -37.37 58.54 -5.38
C VAL A 19 -38.64 57.94 -4.74
N PHE A 20 -38.56 56.64 -4.42
CA PHE A 20 -39.58 55.75 -3.84
C PHE A 20 -40.60 55.18 -4.82
N VAL A 21 -40.35 53.95 -5.31
CA VAL A 21 -40.79 52.68 -4.70
C VAL A 21 -39.92 51.58 -5.31
N LEU A 22 -38.82 51.27 -4.63
CA LEU A 22 -37.97 50.12 -4.92
C LEU A 22 -38.23 49.07 -3.84
N THR A 23 -39.47 48.59 -3.81
CA THR A 23 -39.95 47.53 -2.92
C THR A 23 -40.96 46.70 -3.70
N PHE A 24 -40.76 45.37 -3.65
CA PHE A 24 -41.58 44.32 -4.28
C PHE A 24 -41.33 44.02 -5.76
N LEU A 25 -40.07 43.79 -6.13
CA LEU A 25 -39.77 42.56 -6.86
C LEU A 25 -39.19 41.58 -5.84
N VAL A 26 -40.10 40.88 -5.16
CA VAL A 26 -39.80 39.59 -4.54
C VAL A 26 -39.41 38.70 -5.71
N PHE A 27 -38.13 38.71 -6.06
CA PHE A 27 -37.52 37.48 -6.52
C PHE A 27 -37.84 36.49 -5.42
N SER A 28 -38.74 35.56 -5.71
CA SER A 28 -38.71 34.25 -5.09
C SER A 28 -37.37 33.64 -5.46
N SER A 29 -36.29 34.12 -4.84
CA SER A 29 -35.22 33.25 -4.45
C SER A 29 -35.92 32.21 -3.61
N THR A 30 -36.27 31.09 -4.23
CA THR A 30 -36.27 29.82 -3.54
C THR A 30 -34.93 29.82 -2.80
N ALA A 31 -34.98 30.19 -1.52
CA ALA A 31 -33.97 29.76 -0.60
C ALA A 31 -33.95 28.26 -0.82
N GLN A 32 -32.94 27.78 -1.54
CA GLN A 32 -32.55 26.39 -1.44
C GLN A 32 -32.22 26.24 0.03
N THR A 33 -33.23 25.88 0.82
CA THR A 33 -33.07 25.35 2.16
C THR A 33 -32.11 24.21 1.97
N ALA A 34 -30.84 24.47 2.29
CA ALA A 34 -29.81 23.45 2.31
C ALA A 34 -30.37 22.34 3.20
N SER A 35 -30.60 21.18 2.59
CA SER A 35 -31.16 20.04 3.32
C SER A 35 -30.24 19.76 4.51
N PRO A 36 -30.78 19.59 5.74
CA PRO A 36 -29.98 19.20 6.89
C PRO A 36 -29.20 17.92 6.55
N CYS A 37 -28.00 17.78 7.11
CA CYS A 37 -27.19 16.60 6.90
C CYS A 37 -27.99 15.36 7.32
N PRO A 38 -28.21 14.36 6.44
CA PRO A 38 -29.01 13.21 6.82
C PRO A 38 -28.36 12.51 8.00
N THR A 39 -29.11 12.40 9.10
CA THR A 39 -28.81 11.47 10.21
C THR A 39 -28.99 10.03 9.77
N ASP A 40 -29.72 9.84 8.67
CA ASP A 40 -30.14 8.56 8.14
C ASP A 40 -29.05 7.91 7.27
N ASN A 41 -29.26 6.63 6.98
CA ASN A 41 -28.43 5.83 6.12
C ASN A 41 -28.23 6.50 4.74
N LEU A 42 -26.98 6.78 4.38
CA LEU A 42 -26.64 7.45 3.12
C LEU A 42 -26.69 6.52 1.89
N SER A 43 -27.05 5.25 2.05
CA SER A 43 -27.09 4.25 0.96
C SER A 43 -28.09 4.55 -0.16
N ASN A 44 -28.97 5.52 0.01
CA ASN A 44 -29.91 5.95 -1.03
C ASN A 44 -29.51 7.31 -1.65
N TYR A 45 -28.41 7.91 -1.20
CA TYR A 45 -27.93 9.17 -1.74
C TYR A 45 -27.39 8.94 -3.16
N PRO A 46 -27.97 9.55 -4.20
CA PRO A 46 -27.55 9.27 -5.57
C PRO A 46 -26.13 9.75 -5.83
N GLY A 47 -25.41 9.03 -6.68
CA GLY A 47 -24.11 9.43 -7.17
C GLY A 47 -23.85 8.97 -8.58
N ASP A 48 -22.72 9.41 -9.13
CA ASP A 48 -22.29 9.08 -10.48
C ASP A 48 -20.85 8.57 -10.50
N TRP A 49 -20.49 7.93 -11.62
CA TRP A 49 -19.10 7.63 -11.94
C TRP A 49 -18.39 8.88 -12.46
N LYS A 50 -17.35 9.33 -11.76
CA LYS A 50 -16.59 10.54 -12.13
C LYS A 50 -15.11 10.25 -12.31
N GLN A 51 -14.53 10.78 -13.37
CA GLN A 51 -13.08 10.81 -13.48
C GLN A 51 -12.56 11.95 -12.60
N LEU A 52 -11.54 11.69 -11.77
CA LEU A 52 -10.82 12.80 -11.12
C LEU A 52 -9.57 13.12 -11.93
N ASP A 53 -9.41 14.38 -12.28
CA ASP A 53 -8.12 14.86 -12.77
C ASP A 53 -7.27 15.22 -11.56
N LEU A 54 -6.86 14.22 -10.78
CA LEU A 54 -5.81 14.42 -9.79
C LEU A 54 -4.50 14.67 -10.50
N TYR A 55 -3.73 15.65 -10.01
CA TYR A 55 -2.43 16.03 -10.53
C TYR A 55 -1.57 14.77 -10.76
N SER A 56 -1.33 14.43 -12.02
CA SER A 56 -0.37 13.39 -12.40
C SER A 56 0.99 13.92 -11.99
N ALA A 57 1.53 13.46 -10.86
CA ALA A 57 2.87 13.87 -10.45
C ALA A 57 3.82 13.57 -11.63
N PRO A 58 4.60 14.54 -12.12
CA PRO A 58 5.48 14.37 -13.30
C PRO A 58 6.63 13.36 -13.09
N GLY A 59 6.61 12.58 -12.01
CA GLY A 59 7.65 11.63 -11.63
C GLY A 59 7.55 10.22 -12.24
N HIS A 60 6.50 9.89 -13.00
CA HIS A 60 6.15 8.48 -13.26
C HIS A 60 6.14 8.01 -14.72
N ILE A 61 7.01 8.53 -15.59
CA ILE A 61 7.25 7.86 -16.89
C ILE A 61 8.74 7.85 -17.22
N LYS A 62 9.40 6.74 -16.87
CA LYS A 62 10.70 6.35 -17.44
C LYS A 62 10.64 4.92 -17.99
N ALA A 63 9.63 4.60 -18.78
CA ALA A 63 9.69 3.41 -19.64
C ALA A 63 10.76 3.63 -20.71
N LYS A 64 11.53 2.59 -21.05
CA LYS A 64 12.44 2.65 -22.19
C LYS A 64 11.64 2.94 -23.46
N PRO A 65 12.12 3.79 -24.38
CA PRO A 65 11.43 4.01 -25.65
C PRO A 65 11.12 2.67 -26.35
N GLY A 66 9.86 2.48 -26.75
CA GLY A 66 9.38 1.26 -27.42
C GLY A 66 9.02 0.09 -26.50
N SER A 67 9.23 0.17 -25.18
CA SER A 67 8.80 -0.90 -24.25
C SER A 67 7.34 -0.78 -23.82
N TYR A 68 6.62 0.24 -24.29
CA TYR A 68 5.32 0.65 -23.79
C TYR A 68 4.43 1.30 -24.86
N ASP A 69 3.15 0.90 -24.93
CA ASP A 69 2.10 1.51 -25.74
C ASP A 69 0.97 2.01 -24.81
N LYS A 70 0.81 3.34 -24.79
CA LYS A 70 -0.20 4.03 -23.98
C LYS A 70 -1.63 3.69 -24.40
N SER A 71 -1.87 3.49 -25.69
CA SER A 71 -3.18 3.18 -26.23
C SER A 71 -3.66 1.82 -25.74
N VAL A 72 -2.77 0.83 -25.75
CA VAL A 72 -3.09 -0.53 -25.28
C VAL A 72 -3.34 -0.55 -23.77
N ALA A 73 -2.47 0.09 -22.98
CA ALA A 73 -2.66 0.17 -21.53
C ALA A 73 -3.97 0.89 -21.15
N ASN A 74 -4.27 2.02 -21.80
CA ASN A 74 -5.55 2.71 -21.63
C ASN A 74 -6.73 1.80 -21.99
N THR A 75 -6.66 1.07 -23.10
CA THR A 75 -7.70 0.13 -23.51
C THR A 75 -7.94 -0.94 -22.44
N ASN A 76 -6.87 -1.46 -21.82
CA ASN A 76 -6.98 -2.43 -20.72
C ASN A 76 -7.59 -1.79 -19.47
N LEU A 77 -7.22 -0.56 -19.12
CA LEU A 77 -7.82 0.17 -18.00
C LEU A 77 -9.30 0.49 -18.23
N GLU A 78 -9.72 0.80 -19.46
CA GLU A 78 -11.14 0.99 -19.80
C GLU A 78 -11.93 -0.31 -19.66
N LYS A 79 -11.36 -1.45 -20.07
CA LYS A 79 -12.00 -2.76 -19.86
C LYS A 79 -12.25 -3.01 -18.38
N LEU A 80 -11.24 -2.82 -17.54
CA LEU A 80 -11.36 -2.99 -16.07
C LEU A 80 -12.37 -2.01 -15.46
N LEU A 81 -12.37 -0.74 -15.91
CA LEU A 81 -13.36 0.25 -15.47
C LEU A 81 -14.79 -0.17 -15.86
N ASN A 82 -14.98 -0.70 -17.06
CA ASN A 82 -16.28 -1.18 -17.52
C ASN A 82 -16.75 -2.39 -16.70
N LEU A 83 -15.86 -3.32 -16.34
CA LEU A 83 -16.19 -4.43 -15.43
C LEU A 83 -16.61 -3.92 -14.05
N ALA A 84 -15.90 -2.93 -13.50
CA ALA A 84 -16.28 -2.32 -12.22
C ALA A 84 -17.63 -1.57 -12.31
N LYS A 85 -17.90 -0.88 -13.42
CA LYS A 85 -19.20 -0.25 -13.69
C LYS A 85 -20.33 -1.27 -13.86
N GLN A 86 -20.06 -2.44 -14.44
CA GLN A 86 -21.04 -3.52 -14.53
C GLN A 86 -21.35 -4.11 -13.15
N ALA A 87 -20.35 -4.27 -12.30
CA ALA A 87 -20.50 -4.71 -10.92
C ALA A 87 -21.26 -3.69 -10.06
N TYR A 88 -21.10 -2.40 -10.33
CA TYR A 88 -21.72 -1.30 -9.58
C TYR A 88 -22.31 -0.23 -10.53
N PRO A 89 -23.45 -0.52 -11.21
CA PRO A 89 -23.96 0.28 -12.33
C PRO A 89 -24.59 1.60 -11.93
N GLN A 90 -25.16 1.66 -10.72
CA GLN A 90 -25.84 2.85 -10.20
C GLN A 90 -25.20 3.23 -8.86
N PRO A 91 -24.18 4.11 -8.87
CA PRO A 91 -23.55 4.52 -7.64
C PRO A 91 -24.53 5.15 -6.66
N MET A 92 -24.54 4.59 -5.44
CA MET A 92 -25.30 5.11 -4.32
C MET A 92 -24.36 5.36 -3.13
N GLY A 93 -24.76 6.27 -2.24
CA GLY A 93 -23.87 6.75 -1.19
C GLY A 93 -22.80 7.71 -1.71
N GLY A 94 -23.05 8.41 -2.82
CA GLY A 94 -22.15 9.43 -3.38
C GLY A 94 -21.46 9.05 -4.68
N ASN A 95 -20.63 9.97 -5.19
CA ASN A 95 -19.90 9.71 -6.42
C ASN A 95 -18.86 8.62 -6.21
N VAL A 96 -18.68 7.79 -7.24
CA VAL A 96 -17.55 6.86 -7.34
C VAL A 96 -16.55 7.48 -8.30
N ASN A 97 -15.41 7.85 -7.75
CA ASN A 97 -14.35 8.50 -8.48
C ASN A 97 -13.35 7.47 -9.02
N TYR A 98 -12.80 7.70 -10.21
CA TYR A 98 -11.78 6.82 -10.78
C TYR A 98 -10.65 7.59 -11.44
N ASN A 99 -9.44 7.01 -11.35
CA ASN A 99 -8.20 7.54 -11.91
C ASN A 99 -7.40 6.43 -12.58
N LYS A 100 -6.82 6.76 -13.73
CA LYS A 100 -5.92 5.89 -14.49
C LYS A 100 -4.50 6.38 -14.26
N TYR A 101 -3.67 5.54 -13.67
CA TYR A 101 -2.26 5.85 -13.46
C TYR A 101 -1.41 4.99 -14.37
N LEU A 102 -0.48 5.65 -15.02
CA LEU A 102 0.44 5.08 -15.98
C LEU A 102 1.85 5.16 -15.38
N ASP A 103 2.02 4.47 -14.26
CA ASP A 103 3.22 4.58 -13.42
C ASP A 103 4.29 3.56 -13.87
N PHE A 104 5.05 3.89 -14.91
CA PHE A 104 6.11 2.99 -15.46
C PHE A 104 7.45 3.12 -14.76
N SER A 105 7.48 3.63 -13.54
CA SER A 105 8.64 3.63 -12.68
C SER A 105 8.18 3.31 -11.28
N ASN A 106 8.70 2.24 -10.71
CA ASN A 106 8.56 1.99 -9.28
C ASN A 106 9.65 2.76 -8.52
N VAL A 107 9.52 2.82 -7.20
CA VAL A 107 10.59 3.32 -6.30
C VAL A 107 11.68 2.26 -6.10
N SER A 108 11.50 1.05 -6.63
CA SER A 108 12.32 -0.12 -6.37
C SER A 108 12.59 -0.86 -7.66
N ASP A 109 13.63 -0.47 -8.43
CA ASP A 109 13.96 -0.87 -9.82
C ASP A 109 13.83 -2.38 -10.19
N TYR A 110 13.62 -3.24 -9.20
CA TYR A 110 13.50 -4.70 -9.28
C TYR A 110 12.06 -5.24 -9.29
N LEU A 111 11.03 -4.49 -8.86
CA LEU A 111 9.64 -4.92 -9.05
C LEU A 111 9.22 -4.70 -10.52
N PRO A 112 8.35 -5.53 -11.10
CA PRO A 112 7.87 -5.30 -12.45
C PRO A 112 7.10 -3.98 -12.57
N PHE A 113 7.24 -3.41 -13.76
CA PHE A 113 6.63 -2.16 -14.21
C PHE A 113 5.18 -2.39 -14.58
N GLY A 114 4.31 -1.45 -14.22
CA GLY A 114 2.88 -1.63 -14.39
C GLY A 114 2.10 -0.34 -14.60
N TYR A 115 0.79 -0.49 -14.53
CA TYR A 115 -0.17 0.60 -14.59
C TYR A 115 -1.38 0.19 -13.76
N ARG A 116 -2.19 1.16 -13.33
CA ARG A 116 -3.25 0.89 -12.36
C ARG A 116 -4.49 1.72 -12.59
N LEU A 117 -5.63 1.12 -12.25
CA LEU A 117 -6.91 1.79 -12.09
C LEU A 117 -7.16 1.93 -10.60
N TYR A 118 -7.38 3.15 -10.14
CA TYR A 118 -7.85 3.41 -8.79
C TYR A 118 -9.30 3.85 -8.86
N ILE A 119 -10.16 3.23 -8.07
CA ILE A 119 -11.56 3.58 -7.91
C ILE A 119 -11.77 3.91 -6.44
N GLY A 120 -12.00 5.18 -6.14
CA GLY A 120 -12.27 5.67 -4.80
C GLY A 120 -13.73 6.07 -4.67
N HIS A 121 -14.39 5.54 -3.66
CA HIS A 121 -15.70 6.00 -3.23
C HIS A 121 -15.50 6.84 -1.96
N PRO A 122 -15.30 8.18 -2.11
CA PRO A 122 -15.02 9.06 -0.98
C PRO A 122 -16.13 8.94 0.07
N GLY A 123 -15.74 9.12 1.32
CA GLY A 123 -16.70 9.27 2.39
C GLY A 123 -17.37 10.65 2.36
N PHE A 124 -18.27 10.88 3.29
CA PHE A 124 -18.86 12.20 3.47
C PHE A 124 -18.59 12.73 4.87
N VAL A 125 -18.28 14.01 4.96
CA VAL A 125 -18.27 14.76 6.23
C VAL A 125 -19.36 15.80 6.16
N CYS A 126 -20.07 15.95 7.29
CA CYS A 126 -20.96 17.07 7.50
C CYS A 126 -20.17 18.26 7.98
N THR A 127 -20.14 19.31 7.17
CA THR A 127 -19.53 20.58 7.55
C THR A 127 -20.50 21.43 8.34
N VAL A 128 -20.00 22.42 9.08
CA VAL A 128 -20.83 23.45 9.74
C VAL A 128 -21.75 24.10 8.69
N GLY A 129 -23.06 24.01 8.87
CA GLY A 129 -24.07 24.41 7.89
C GLY A 129 -24.73 23.27 7.11
N ASP A 130 -24.61 22.03 7.60
CA ASP A 130 -25.36 20.84 7.15
C ASP A 130 -25.15 20.41 5.68
N LYS A 131 -24.05 20.86 5.08
CA LYS A 131 -23.68 20.41 3.74
C LYS A 131 -22.95 19.07 3.80
N VAL A 132 -23.47 18.10 3.07
CA VAL A 132 -22.76 16.87 2.75
C VAL A 132 -21.61 17.23 1.82
N THR A 133 -20.38 17.11 2.31
CA THR A 133 -19.17 17.33 1.52
C THR A 133 -18.43 16.01 1.37
N GLU A 134 -18.04 15.67 0.15
CA GLU A 134 -17.18 14.51 -0.09
C GLU A 134 -15.82 14.71 0.59
N THR A 135 -15.40 13.71 1.36
CA THR A 135 -14.06 13.61 1.94
C THR A 135 -13.37 12.36 1.41
N TYR A 136 -12.12 12.53 1.01
CA TYR A 136 -11.29 11.42 0.52
C TYR A 136 -10.69 10.59 1.66
N GLU A 137 -10.74 11.07 2.90
CA GLU A 137 -10.05 10.46 4.05
C GLU A 137 -10.80 9.26 4.66
N THR A 138 -12.11 9.14 4.43
CA THR A 138 -12.96 8.10 5.07
C THR A 138 -13.64 7.17 4.07
N GLY A 139 -13.21 7.19 2.80
CA GLY A 139 -13.81 6.41 1.72
C GLY A 139 -13.51 4.90 1.75
N VAL A 140 -14.05 4.22 0.75
CA VAL A 140 -13.64 2.86 0.35
C VAL A 140 -13.00 2.91 -1.01
N TYR A 141 -12.14 1.94 -1.31
CA TYR A 141 -11.47 1.91 -2.61
C TYR A 141 -11.30 0.51 -3.16
N LEU A 142 -11.28 0.45 -4.48
CA LEU A 142 -10.96 -0.71 -5.30
C LEU A 142 -9.80 -0.30 -6.21
N SER A 143 -8.70 -1.05 -6.21
CA SER A 143 -7.57 -0.81 -7.10
C SER A 143 -7.27 -2.05 -7.93
N PHE A 144 -7.07 -1.84 -9.23
CA PHE A 144 -6.54 -2.84 -10.14
C PHE A 144 -5.11 -2.48 -10.49
N GLN A 145 -4.20 -3.41 -10.27
CA GLN A 145 -2.77 -3.20 -10.41
C GLN A 145 -2.24 -4.23 -11.40
N ILE A 146 -1.88 -3.76 -12.59
CA ILE A 146 -1.50 -4.62 -13.70
C ILE A 146 0.02 -4.63 -13.75
N ASN A 147 0.61 -5.83 -13.73
CA ASN A 147 2.06 -6.02 -13.72
C ASN A 147 2.80 -5.29 -12.58
N ASN A 148 2.10 -4.92 -11.50
CA ASN A 148 2.68 -4.22 -10.36
C ASN A 148 2.42 -4.99 -9.05
N TYR A 149 3.50 -5.33 -8.32
CA TYR A 149 3.43 -6.02 -7.03
C TYR A 149 3.36 -5.07 -5.83
N GLU A 150 3.74 -3.79 -5.99
CA GLU A 150 3.84 -2.78 -4.93
C GLU A 150 2.66 -2.74 -3.93
N PRO A 151 1.38 -2.84 -4.34
CA PRO A 151 0.26 -2.80 -3.38
C PRO A 151 0.15 -4.04 -2.47
N PHE A 152 0.89 -5.12 -2.77
CA PHE A 152 0.75 -6.41 -2.08
C PHE A 152 2.04 -6.90 -1.42
N VAL A 153 3.19 -6.40 -1.85
CA VAL A 153 4.50 -6.78 -1.32
C VAL A 153 5.15 -5.62 -0.60
N SER A 154 5.78 -5.88 0.53
CA SER A 154 6.59 -4.88 1.26
C SER A 154 8.07 -5.26 1.18
N PRO A 155 8.97 -4.35 0.78
CA PRO A 155 10.40 -4.63 0.79
C PRO A 155 10.91 -4.82 2.22
N ILE A 156 11.88 -5.71 2.39
CA ILE A 156 12.55 -5.91 3.67
C ILE A 156 13.85 -5.13 3.68
N THR A 157 14.03 -4.28 4.69
CA THR A 157 15.27 -3.54 4.90
C THR A 157 16.31 -4.40 5.61
N ALA A 158 17.52 -4.48 5.05
CA ALA A 158 18.68 -5.10 5.66
C ALA A 158 18.99 -4.44 7.00
N ARG A 159 19.23 -5.26 8.03
CA ARG A 159 19.43 -4.78 9.39
C ARG A 159 20.81 -4.13 9.54
N GLU A 160 20.83 -2.95 10.15
CA GLU A 160 22.07 -2.25 10.51
C GLU A 160 22.64 -2.82 11.81
N VAL A 161 23.96 -2.97 11.87
CA VAL A 161 24.64 -3.37 13.11
C VAL A 161 24.64 -2.19 14.07
N SER A 162 24.12 -2.40 15.28
CA SER A 162 23.96 -1.37 16.31
C SER A 162 25.23 -0.53 16.50
N GLY A 163 25.06 0.79 16.44
CA GLY A 163 26.18 1.74 16.61
C GLY A 163 27.10 1.88 15.39
N THR A 164 26.76 1.26 14.25
CA THR A 164 27.52 1.37 13.00
C THR A 164 26.61 1.85 11.87
N LYS A 165 27.15 2.03 10.65
CA LYS A 165 26.36 2.21 9.41
C LYS A 165 26.39 0.98 8.50
N LYS A 166 26.95 -0.13 8.97
CA LYS A 166 27.10 -1.37 8.18
C LYS A 166 25.79 -2.17 8.28
N ARG A 167 25.28 -2.66 7.15
CA ARG A 167 24.07 -3.49 7.06
C ARG A 167 24.42 -4.92 6.66
N ILE A 168 23.66 -5.88 7.17
CA ILE A 168 23.86 -7.31 6.94
C ILE A 168 22.77 -7.88 6.04
N GLY A 169 23.19 -8.76 5.12
CA GLY A 169 22.30 -9.39 4.14
C GLY A 169 21.87 -8.44 3.02
N LEU A 170 22.67 -7.40 2.74
CA LEU A 170 22.40 -6.48 1.64
C LEU A 170 22.42 -7.20 0.29
N VAL A 171 21.45 -6.88 -0.56
CA VAL A 171 21.49 -7.24 -1.98
C VAL A 171 22.58 -6.42 -2.67
N ASN A 172 23.34 -7.05 -3.57
CA ASN A 172 24.33 -6.36 -4.39
C ASN A 172 23.70 -5.20 -5.18
N GLY A 173 24.28 -4.01 -5.05
CA GLY A 173 23.79 -2.81 -5.73
C GLY A 173 22.57 -2.15 -5.07
N SER A 174 22.13 -2.61 -3.89
CA SER A 174 21.14 -1.91 -3.07
C SER A 174 21.80 -1.20 -1.88
N GLU A 175 21.25 -0.04 -1.51
CA GLU A 175 21.68 0.69 -0.31
C GLU A 175 21.05 0.15 0.98
N SER A 176 19.92 -0.55 0.89
CA SER A 176 19.12 -0.92 2.06
C SER A 176 18.37 -2.23 1.97
N ASP A 177 18.24 -2.85 0.81
CA ASP A 177 17.37 -4.02 0.66
C ASP A 177 18.04 -5.29 1.17
N TYR A 178 17.27 -6.08 1.93
CA TYR A 178 17.67 -7.41 2.36
C TYR A 178 17.45 -8.43 1.25
N GLY A 179 18.37 -9.38 1.15
CA GLY A 179 18.29 -10.48 0.21
C GLY A 179 18.79 -11.79 0.79
N ILE A 180 18.31 -12.89 0.23
CA ILE A 180 18.80 -14.23 0.50
C ILE A 180 19.38 -14.80 -0.80
N ASN A 181 20.62 -15.30 -0.75
CA ASN A 181 21.36 -15.80 -1.92
C ASN A 181 21.40 -14.76 -3.07
N GLY A 182 21.53 -13.48 -2.72
CA GLY A 182 21.53 -12.36 -3.67
C GLY A 182 20.16 -12.00 -4.27
N GLN A 183 19.11 -12.76 -3.98
CA GLN A 183 17.73 -12.44 -4.39
C GLN A 183 17.06 -11.57 -3.32
N ARG A 184 16.42 -10.48 -3.74
CA ARG A 184 15.70 -9.59 -2.82
C ARG A 184 14.51 -10.32 -2.19
N VAL A 185 14.31 -10.10 -0.90
CA VAL A 185 13.17 -10.66 -0.16
C VAL A 185 12.12 -9.59 0.12
N PHE A 186 10.86 -9.99 0.01
CA PHE A 186 9.68 -9.19 0.31
C PHE A 186 8.82 -9.87 1.36
N LEU A 187 7.93 -9.12 1.99
CA LEU A 187 6.85 -9.63 2.82
C LEU A 187 5.53 -9.58 2.04
N ILE A 188 4.76 -10.67 2.09
CA ILE A 188 3.35 -10.71 1.67
C ILE A 188 2.47 -11.11 2.85
N HIS A 189 1.18 -10.81 2.80
CA HIS A 189 0.23 -11.19 3.84
C HIS A 189 0.06 -12.72 3.97
N GLU A 190 0.01 -13.23 5.21
CA GLU A 190 -0.12 -14.66 5.55
C GLU A 190 -1.55 -15.20 5.34
N ASN A 191 -2.61 -14.38 5.49
CA ASN A 191 -3.99 -14.89 5.46
C ASN A 191 -4.47 -15.20 4.04
N PHE A 192 -3.85 -16.20 3.45
CA PHE A 192 -4.34 -16.92 2.29
C PHE A 192 -5.67 -17.59 2.66
N VAL A 193 -6.72 -17.24 1.93
CA VAL A 193 -8.06 -17.79 2.14
C VAL A 193 -8.29 -18.96 1.21
N SER A 194 -8.01 -18.80 -0.08
CA SER A 194 -8.26 -19.82 -1.08
C SER A 194 -7.48 -19.57 -2.37
N SER A 195 -7.36 -20.61 -3.18
CA SER A 195 -6.94 -20.52 -4.57
C SER A 195 -7.82 -21.41 -5.43
N ASN A 196 -8.11 -20.98 -6.65
CA ASN A 196 -8.77 -21.79 -7.68
C ASN A 196 -7.84 -22.12 -8.86
N GLY A 197 -6.52 -21.95 -8.69
CA GLY A 197 -5.49 -22.25 -9.69
C GLY A 197 -5.00 -21.02 -10.49
N TRP A 198 -5.90 -20.08 -10.80
CA TRP A 198 -5.59 -18.83 -11.52
C TRP A 198 -5.87 -17.56 -10.71
N MET A 199 -6.55 -17.68 -9.57
CA MET A 199 -6.77 -16.59 -8.62
C MET A 199 -6.44 -17.05 -7.21
N ASP A 200 -5.57 -16.30 -6.54
CA ASP A 200 -5.31 -16.44 -5.11
C ASP A 200 -6.04 -15.32 -4.36
N HIS A 201 -6.67 -15.65 -3.24
CA HIS A 201 -7.38 -14.70 -2.38
C HIS A 201 -6.68 -14.57 -1.04
N TYR A 202 -6.33 -13.35 -0.68
CA TYR A 202 -5.72 -12.98 0.58
C TYR A 202 -6.56 -11.94 1.31
N THR A 203 -6.47 -11.94 2.65
CA THR A 203 -7.13 -10.94 3.48
C THR A 203 -6.20 -10.38 4.55
N GLU A 204 -6.57 -9.23 5.09
CA GLU A 204 -5.97 -8.74 6.34
C GLU A 204 -6.33 -9.70 7.49
N GLU A 205 -5.46 -9.83 8.50
CA GLU A 205 -5.76 -10.64 9.69
C GLU A 205 -6.81 -9.92 10.53
N ILE A 206 -7.73 -10.70 11.10
CA ILE A 206 -8.88 -10.14 11.78
C ILE A 206 -8.90 -10.53 13.25
N TYR A 207 -8.62 -9.57 14.11
CA TYR A 207 -8.76 -9.76 15.55
C TYR A 207 -10.26 -9.80 15.93
N GLY A 208 -10.68 -10.91 16.55
CA GLY A 208 -12.01 -11.06 17.12
C GLY A 208 -13.12 -11.49 16.16
N GLY A 209 -12.80 -12.24 15.08
CA GLY A 209 -13.80 -12.92 14.23
C GLY A 209 -14.64 -12.00 13.34
N ARG A 210 -14.18 -10.78 13.10
CA ARG A 210 -14.78 -9.80 12.20
C ARG A 210 -14.51 -10.17 10.73
N GLU A 211 -15.11 -9.48 9.76
CA GLU A 211 -14.73 -9.57 8.34
C GLU A 211 -13.56 -8.60 8.04
N PRO A 212 -12.66 -8.93 7.08
CA PRO A 212 -11.40 -8.19 6.88
C PRO A 212 -11.66 -6.89 6.13
N ARG A 213 -11.02 -5.79 6.55
CA ARG A 213 -11.18 -4.49 5.88
C ARG A 213 -10.53 -4.50 4.50
N GLN A 214 -9.35 -5.09 4.39
CA GLN A 214 -8.62 -5.22 3.13
C GLN A 214 -8.60 -6.66 2.63
N GLN A 215 -8.72 -6.80 1.31
CA GLN A 215 -8.64 -8.07 0.59
C GLN A 215 -7.87 -7.87 -0.69
N TRP A 216 -7.12 -8.90 -1.09
CA TRP A 216 -6.37 -8.93 -2.33
C TRP A 216 -6.76 -10.18 -3.12
N PHE A 217 -7.13 -9.98 -4.38
CA PHE A 217 -7.33 -11.05 -5.35
C PHE A 217 -6.22 -10.96 -6.38
N VAL A 218 -5.36 -11.97 -6.38
CA VAL A 218 -4.18 -12.02 -7.22
C VAL A 218 -4.48 -12.94 -8.40
N ILE A 219 -4.78 -12.33 -9.55
CA ILE A 219 -5.19 -12.99 -10.78
C ILE A 219 -3.95 -13.21 -11.65
N ARG A 220 -3.68 -14.46 -11.99
CA ARG A 220 -2.44 -14.90 -12.60
C ARG A 220 -2.66 -16.08 -13.55
N LYS A 221 -1.63 -16.41 -14.34
CA LYS A 221 -1.57 -17.62 -15.16
C LYS A 221 -1.72 -18.85 -14.27
N GLU A 222 -2.44 -19.85 -14.77
CA GLU A 222 -2.62 -21.13 -14.11
C GLU A 222 -1.28 -21.82 -13.86
N ASN A 223 -1.14 -22.47 -12.70
CA ASN A 223 0.00 -23.31 -12.33
C ASN A 223 1.37 -22.62 -12.24
N VAL A 224 1.45 -21.29 -12.41
CA VAL A 224 2.68 -20.52 -12.20
C VAL A 224 2.48 -19.60 -11.00
N PRO A 225 3.12 -19.87 -9.84
CA PRO A 225 2.99 -19.00 -8.67
C PRO A 225 3.73 -17.68 -8.93
N LEU A 226 3.15 -16.57 -8.49
CA LEU A 226 3.80 -15.25 -8.57
C LEU A 226 4.93 -15.09 -7.54
N PHE A 227 4.86 -15.85 -6.45
CA PHE A 227 5.79 -15.77 -5.34
C PHE A 227 6.34 -17.14 -5.01
N ARG A 228 7.63 -17.18 -4.66
CA ARG A 228 8.28 -18.35 -4.07
C ARG A 228 8.55 -18.06 -2.61
N TYR A 229 7.97 -18.83 -1.71
CA TYR A 229 8.20 -18.65 -0.28
C TYR A 229 9.64 -18.93 0.09
N VAL A 230 10.19 -18.10 0.98
CA VAL A 230 11.47 -18.35 1.62
C VAL A 230 11.27 -19.49 2.62
N THR A 231 12.02 -20.57 2.43
CA THR A 231 12.01 -21.69 3.37
C THR A 231 12.87 -21.39 4.60
N ARG A 232 12.53 -22.01 5.74
CA ARG A 232 13.35 -21.94 6.96
C ARG A 232 14.78 -22.41 6.71
N LYS A 233 14.95 -23.44 5.87
CA LYS A 233 16.26 -23.96 5.44
C LYS A 233 17.10 -22.89 4.74
N GLU A 234 16.55 -22.25 3.71
CA GLU A 234 17.24 -21.21 2.95
C GLU A 234 17.61 -20.03 3.84
N TYR A 235 16.66 -19.55 4.63
CA TYR A 235 16.88 -18.42 5.53
C TYR A 235 17.94 -18.71 6.59
N LEU A 236 17.81 -19.82 7.32
CA LEU A 236 18.75 -20.15 8.40
C LEU A 236 20.15 -20.47 7.90
N THR A 237 20.28 -21.03 6.69
CA THR A 237 21.59 -21.28 6.07
C THR A 237 22.36 -19.98 5.88
N GLN A 238 21.71 -18.92 5.39
CA GLN A 238 22.34 -17.62 5.26
C GLN A 238 22.50 -16.93 6.63
N PHE A 239 21.45 -16.93 7.44
CA PHE A 239 21.43 -16.28 8.76
C PHE A 239 22.56 -16.77 9.67
N ARG A 240 22.93 -18.05 9.57
CA ARG A 240 24.10 -18.63 10.22
C ARG A 240 25.39 -17.84 9.95
N GLU A 241 25.67 -17.51 8.70
CA GLU A 241 26.87 -16.75 8.32
C GLU A 241 26.75 -15.26 8.67
N GLU A 242 25.53 -14.74 8.61
CA GLU A 242 25.24 -13.38 9.04
C GLU A 242 25.49 -13.15 10.53
N ILE A 243 25.29 -14.15 11.40
CA ILE A 243 25.63 -14.07 12.83
C ILE A 243 27.13 -13.78 13.03
N PHE A 244 28.01 -14.44 12.28
CA PHE A 244 29.44 -14.18 12.36
C PHE A 244 29.81 -12.80 11.81
N THR A 245 29.20 -12.41 10.68
CA THR A 245 29.39 -11.08 10.11
C THR A 245 28.97 -9.99 11.10
N TYR A 246 27.84 -10.18 11.79
CA TYR A 246 27.36 -9.28 12.84
C TYR A 246 28.34 -9.20 14.00
N ARG A 247 28.81 -10.35 14.49
CA ARG A 247 29.80 -10.42 15.56
C ARG A 247 31.04 -9.62 15.21
N ASP A 248 31.62 -9.86 14.04
CA ASP A 248 32.90 -9.27 13.65
C ASP A 248 32.80 -7.75 13.52
N ILE A 249 31.73 -7.26 12.89
CA ILE A 249 31.46 -5.82 12.80
C ILE A 249 31.22 -5.20 14.18
N ASN A 250 30.44 -5.85 15.03
CA ASN A 250 30.10 -5.33 16.36
C ASN A 250 31.34 -5.29 17.28
N VAL A 251 32.16 -6.35 17.26
CA VAL A 251 33.43 -6.42 18.00
C VAL A 251 34.38 -5.34 17.53
N GLU A 252 34.60 -5.20 16.21
CA GLU A 252 35.44 -4.14 15.64
C GLU A 252 34.97 -2.75 16.10
N ASN A 253 33.67 -2.49 16.05
CA ASN A 253 33.09 -1.22 16.47
C ASN A 253 33.35 -0.93 17.97
N ILE A 254 33.17 -1.92 18.84
CA ILE A 254 33.38 -1.77 20.29
C ILE A 254 34.87 -1.60 20.60
N GLU A 255 35.76 -2.37 19.95
CA GLU A 255 37.20 -2.26 20.13
C GLU A 255 37.73 -0.90 19.67
N GLU A 256 37.25 -0.38 18.53
CA GLU A 256 37.58 0.97 18.07
C GLU A 256 37.00 2.06 18.99
N GLY A 257 35.76 1.89 19.44
CA GLY A 257 35.09 2.78 20.37
C GLY A 257 35.86 2.89 21.67
N TYR A 258 36.30 1.77 22.24
CA TYR A 258 37.12 1.72 23.45
C TYR A 258 38.50 2.35 23.26
N LYS A 259 39.17 2.13 22.12
CA LYS A 259 40.46 2.80 21.81
C LYS A 259 40.34 4.32 21.78
N LYS A 260 39.23 4.86 21.28
CA LYS A 260 39.00 6.31 21.16
C LYS A 260 38.43 6.93 22.44
N PHE A 261 37.55 6.20 23.13
CA PHE A 261 36.79 6.67 24.29
C PHE A 261 36.71 5.59 25.39
N PRO A 262 37.81 5.31 26.11
CA PRO A 262 37.88 4.20 27.06
C PRO A 262 36.81 4.23 28.16
N GLU A 263 36.56 5.41 28.73
CA GLU A 263 35.58 5.58 29.81
C GLU A 263 34.14 5.35 29.34
N GLY A 264 33.84 5.67 28.07
CA GLY A 264 32.49 5.51 27.51
C GLY A 264 32.17 4.08 27.02
N TYR A 265 33.19 3.24 26.84
CA TYR A 265 33.06 1.90 26.27
C TYR A 265 33.53 0.77 27.20
N SER A 266 34.09 1.08 28.38
CA SER A 266 34.67 0.09 29.30
C SER A 266 33.74 -1.08 29.62
N GLN A 267 32.51 -0.79 30.03
CA GLN A 267 31.52 -1.81 30.37
C GLN A 267 31.19 -2.72 29.18
N VAL A 268 30.99 -2.16 27.99
CA VAL A 268 30.65 -2.94 26.79
C VAL A 268 31.85 -3.75 26.30
N TYR A 269 33.06 -3.20 26.44
CA TYR A 269 34.31 -3.87 26.10
C TYR A 269 34.57 -5.07 27.01
N GLU A 270 34.34 -4.94 28.32
CA GLU A 270 34.46 -6.04 29.29
C GLU A 270 33.52 -7.21 28.96
N SER A 271 32.32 -6.93 28.43
CA SER A 271 31.35 -7.94 28.01
C SER A 271 31.66 -8.62 26.66
N LEU A 272 32.71 -8.21 25.93
CA LEU A 272 33.00 -8.78 24.59
C LEU A 272 33.29 -10.28 24.61
N ALA A 273 33.95 -10.78 25.67
CA ALA A 273 34.24 -12.21 25.79
C ALA A 273 32.95 -13.04 25.90
N GLU A 274 32.00 -12.56 26.71
CA GLU A 274 30.67 -13.19 26.86
C GLU A 274 29.89 -13.14 25.55
N PHE A 275 29.88 -11.99 24.87
CA PHE A 275 29.21 -11.83 23.57
C PHE A 275 29.76 -12.80 22.51
N LYS A 276 31.08 -13.03 22.47
CA LYS A 276 31.69 -14.03 21.57
C LYS A 276 31.19 -15.45 21.88
N ILE A 277 31.10 -15.82 23.16
CA ILE A 277 30.55 -17.13 23.58
C ILE A 277 29.08 -17.26 23.19
N GLN A 278 28.27 -16.23 23.43
CA GLN A 278 26.85 -16.18 23.05
C GLN A 278 26.67 -16.31 21.54
N THR A 279 27.55 -15.70 20.74
CA THR A 279 27.55 -15.86 19.29
C THR A 279 27.75 -17.33 18.88
N GLU A 280 28.74 -18.01 19.46
CA GLU A 280 29.00 -19.43 19.18
C GLU A 280 27.80 -20.31 19.57
N ASN A 281 27.12 -19.98 20.68
CA ASN A 281 25.91 -20.69 21.09
C ASN A 281 24.74 -20.46 20.12
N ALA A 282 24.56 -19.23 19.64
CA ALA A 282 23.55 -18.90 18.64
C ALA A 282 23.77 -19.66 17.33
N VAL A 283 25.02 -19.78 16.85
CA VAL A 283 25.36 -20.58 15.66
C VAL A 283 25.08 -22.06 15.90
N LYS A 284 25.46 -22.61 17.07
CA LYS A 284 25.15 -24.00 17.42
C LYS A 284 23.64 -24.26 17.47
N ARG A 285 22.84 -23.29 17.92
CA ARG A 285 21.38 -23.37 17.91
C ARG A 285 20.84 -23.47 16.48
N VAL A 286 21.36 -22.67 15.56
CA VAL A 286 21.02 -22.76 14.12
C VAL A 286 21.46 -24.10 13.53
N ASP A 287 22.69 -24.55 13.79
CA ASP A 287 23.21 -25.82 13.29
C ASP A 287 22.41 -27.01 13.80
N ASN A 288 22.02 -26.99 15.08
CA ASN A 288 21.15 -28.02 15.65
C ASN A 288 19.77 -28.04 15.00
N TYR A 289 19.17 -26.87 14.77
CA TYR A 289 17.87 -26.78 14.09
C TYR A 289 17.94 -27.32 12.66
N LEU A 290 18.95 -26.91 11.88
CA LEU A 290 19.14 -27.35 10.50
C LEU A 290 19.41 -28.86 10.38
N ARG A 291 20.10 -29.44 11.35
CA ARG A 291 20.44 -30.87 11.36
C ARG A 291 19.31 -31.77 11.86
N ASN A 292 18.58 -31.32 12.87
CA ASN A 292 17.65 -32.18 13.61
C ASN A 292 16.17 -31.97 13.21
N SER A 293 15.83 -30.88 12.52
CA SER A 293 14.48 -30.66 12.01
C SER A 293 14.17 -31.59 10.83
N SER A 294 12.90 -31.96 10.68
CA SER A 294 12.43 -32.73 9.53
C SER A 294 12.47 -31.90 8.24
N GLU A 295 12.52 -32.56 7.08
CA GLU A 295 12.47 -31.85 5.79
C GLU A 295 11.15 -31.08 5.61
N GLU A 296 10.03 -31.58 6.14
CA GLU A 296 8.76 -30.84 6.16
C GLU A 296 8.86 -29.54 6.97
N GLU A 297 9.47 -29.60 8.15
CA GLU A 297 9.69 -28.44 9.02
C GLU A 297 10.63 -27.42 8.36
N LEU A 298 11.72 -27.89 7.75
CA LEU A 298 12.70 -27.05 7.05
C LEU A 298 12.12 -26.35 5.82
N ASN A 299 11.11 -26.94 5.18
CA ASN A 299 10.41 -26.37 4.03
C ASN A 299 9.23 -25.46 4.41
N LYS A 300 8.94 -25.28 5.70
CA LYS A 300 7.97 -24.27 6.13
C LYS A 300 8.47 -22.86 5.83
N GLN A 301 7.51 -21.96 5.73
CA GLN A 301 7.72 -20.56 5.39
C GLN A 301 8.29 -19.78 6.59
N VAL A 302 8.98 -18.68 6.30
CA VAL A 302 9.53 -17.75 7.31
C VAL A 302 8.68 -16.48 7.34
N SER A 303 8.29 -16.02 8.52
CA SER A 303 7.41 -14.85 8.64
C SER A 303 8.13 -13.52 8.83
N GLU A 304 9.30 -13.50 9.48
CA GLU A 304 10.07 -12.28 9.68
C GLU A 304 11.57 -12.56 9.81
N LEU A 305 12.38 -11.50 9.69
CA LEU A 305 13.80 -11.55 10.00
C LEU A 305 14.03 -11.56 11.51
N PHE A 306 14.85 -12.50 11.97
CA PHE A 306 15.46 -12.40 13.29
C PHE A 306 16.37 -11.16 13.37
N PHE A 307 16.32 -10.50 14.53
CA PHE A 307 17.26 -9.45 14.85
C PHE A 307 18.53 -10.08 15.45
N HIS A 308 19.67 -9.97 14.75
CA HIS A 308 20.92 -10.67 15.10
C HIS A 308 21.33 -10.45 16.54
N GLY A 309 21.32 -9.21 17.03
CA GLY A 309 21.69 -8.89 18.41
C GLY A 309 20.82 -9.60 19.45
N ASN A 310 19.49 -9.54 19.29
CA ASN A 310 18.56 -10.22 20.20
C ASN A 310 18.74 -11.72 20.11
N PHE A 311 18.89 -12.27 18.90
CA PHE A 311 19.07 -13.70 18.71
C PHE A 311 20.38 -14.19 19.37
N ILE A 312 21.47 -13.44 19.26
CA ILE A 312 22.75 -13.77 19.92
C ILE A 312 22.62 -13.74 21.44
N MET A 313 21.95 -12.72 21.99
CA MET A 313 21.77 -12.56 23.44
C MET A 313 20.68 -13.47 24.03
N ASP A 314 19.87 -14.11 23.18
CA ASP A 314 18.75 -14.94 23.60
C ASP A 314 19.20 -16.30 24.11
N ASN A 315 18.72 -16.66 25.29
CA ASN A 315 19.00 -17.93 25.96
C ASN A 315 17.98 -19.03 25.63
N GLU A 316 17.02 -18.79 24.72
CA GLU A 316 16.08 -19.83 24.31
C GLU A 316 16.79 -21.05 23.70
N PRO A 317 16.42 -22.27 24.10
CA PRO A 317 17.08 -23.49 23.65
C PRO A 317 16.73 -23.87 22.20
N GLU A 318 15.62 -23.36 21.68
CA GLU A 318 15.06 -23.72 20.38
C GLU A 318 14.82 -22.46 19.53
N ILE A 319 14.81 -22.62 18.21
CA ILE A 319 14.49 -21.52 17.28
C ILE A 319 12.98 -21.45 17.12
N ASN A 320 12.38 -20.39 17.66
CA ASN A 320 10.97 -20.11 17.52
C ASN A 320 10.72 -19.12 16.38
N PHE A 321 10.20 -19.63 15.26
CA PHE A 321 9.63 -18.78 14.23
C PHE A 321 8.30 -18.24 14.71
N ARG A 322 8.14 -16.92 14.69
CA ARG A 322 6.83 -16.31 14.95
C ARG A 322 5.85 -16.77 13.90
N LYS A 323 4.64 -17.09 14.34
CA LYS A 323 3.45 -17.09 13.48
C LYS A 323 3.03 -15.63 13.41
N ASP A 324 3.38 -14.99 12.31
CA ASP A 324 3.12 -13.56 12.10
C ASP A 324 2.42 -13.40 10.76
N ARG A 325 1.68 -12.29 10.65
CA ARG A 325 0.77 -11.88 9.59
C ARG A 325 1.37 -11.80 8.19
N PHE A 326 2.65 -12.09 8.06
CA PHE A 326 3.40 -11.95 6.83
C PHE A 326 4.28 -13.17 6.60
N HIS A 327 4.63 -13.40 5.34
CA HIS A 327 5.63 -14.35 4.93
C HIS A 327 6.66 -13.72 4.02
N MET A 328 7.90 -14.12 4.23
CA MET A 328 9.02 -13.80 3.38
C MET A 328 8.90 -14.57 2.07
N VAL A 329 8.98 -13.83 0.95
CA VAL A 329 8.91 -14.38 -0.40
C VAL A 329 9.95 -13.75 -1.31
N PHE A 330 10.32 -14.51 -2.33
CA PHE A 330 10.91 -14.00 -3.55
C PHE A 330 9.80 -13.74 -4.57
N VAL A 331 9.95 -12.67 -5.34
CA VAL A 331 9.18 -12.51 -6.58
C VAL A 331 9.65 -13.57 -7.57
N ASN A 332 8.71 -14.29 -8.18
CA ASN A 332 9.04 -15.25 -9.22
C ASN A 332 9.37 -14.50 -10.53
N GLU A 333 10.64 -14.22 -10.75
CA GLU A 333 11.10 -13.54 -11.98
C GLU A 333 10.74 -14.30 -13.27
N GLU A 334 10.63 -15.62 -13.21
CA GLU A 334 10.28 -16.46 -14.37
C GLU A 334 8.81 -16.30 -14.76
N TYR A 335 7.98 -15.78 -13.87
CA TYR A 335 6.58 -15.54 -14.15
C TYR A 335 6.39 -14.50 -15.27
N MET A 336 7.21 -13.46 -15.24
CA MET A 336 7.14 -12.36 -16.22
C MET A 336 7.84 -12.77 -17.51
N ASP A 337 7.09 -12.90 -18.60
CA ASP A 337 7.66 -13.03 -19.92
C ASP A 337 8.37 -11.73 -20.29
N LYS A 338 9.71 -11.78 -20.23
CA LYS A 338 10.60 -10.66 -20.55
C LYS A 338 10.55 -10.25 -22.03
N LYS A 339 9.94 -11.05 -22.91
CA LYS A 339 9.74 -10.73 -24.34
C LYS A 339 8.48 -9.91 -24.58
N LEU A 340 7.50 -9.97 -23.67
CA LEU A 340 6.27 -9.20 -23.80
C LEU A 340 6.50 -7.74 -23.39
N PRO A 341 5.96 -6.76 -24.14
CA PRO A 341 5.96 -5.36 -23.70
C PRO A 341 5.27 -5.18 -22.35
N HIS A 342 5.73 -4.22 -21.54
CA HIS A 342 5.23 -4.03 -20.16
C HIS A 342 3.76 -3.63 -20.06
N HIS A 343 3.15 -3.14 -21.15
CA HIS A 343 1.73 -2.78 -21.22
C HIS A 343 0.80 -3.99 -21.43
N ILE A 344 1.35 -5.17 -21.74
CA ILE A 344 0.58 -6.40 -21.89
C ILE A 344 0.36 -7.01 -20.50
N PRO A 345 -0.89 -7.20 -20.05
CA PRO A 345 -1.18 -7.81 -18.75
C PRO A 345 -0.59 -9.22 -18.64
N GLN A 346 0.21 -9.45 -17.60
CA GLN A 346 0.74 -10.77 -17.25
C GLN A 346 0.17 -11.26 -15.91
N PHE A 347 -0.18 -10.33 -15.02
CA PHE A 347 -0.99 -10.56 -13.83
C PHE A 347 -1.76 -9.29 -13.46
N VAL A 348 -2.82 -9.46 -12.66
CA VAL A 348 -3.60 -8.35 -12.10
C VAL A 348 -3.79 -8.59 -10.61
N ILE A 349 -3.45 -7.62 -9.77
CA ILE A 349 -3.83 -7.60 -8.36
C ILE A 349 -5.02 -6.69 -8.20
N VAL A 350 -6.10 -7.22 -7.63
CA VAL A 350 -7.30 -6.46 -7.27
C VAL A 350 -7.30 -6.27 -5.75
N GLU A 351 -7.10 -5.05 -5.29
CA GLU A 351 -7.17 -4.67 -3.88
C GLU A 351 -8.53 -4.04 -3.59
N LEU A 352 -9.26 -4.58 -2.62
CA LEU A 352 -10.51 -4.02 -2.13
C LEU A 352 -10.35 -3.63 -0.66
N SER A 353 -10.46 -2.34 -0.37
CA SER A 353 -10.41 -1.79 0.99
C SER A 353 -11.73 -1.12 1.32
N ALA A 354 -12.53 -1.81 2.12
CA ALA A 354 -13.82 -1.33 2.55
C ALA A 354 -14.15 -1.93 3.93
N PRO A 355 -14.64 -1.13 4.89
CA PRO A 355 -15.09 -1.68 6.15
C PRO A 355 -16.20 -2.70 5.86
N ALA A 356 -16.07 -3.86 6.49
CA ALA A 356 -17.07 -4.92 6.41
C ALA A 356 -18.15 -4.79 7.50
N GLN A 357 -18.07 -3.72 8.30
CA GLN A 357 -18.95 -3.44 9.41
C GLN A 357 -19.72 -2.15 9.13
N ASP A 358 -20.93 -2.09 9.66
CA ASP A 358 -21.99 -1.13 9.34
C ASP A 358 -22.88 -1.57 8.17
N LYS A 359 -23.81 -2.51 8.41
CA LYS A 359 -24.76 -3.01 7.40
C LYS A 359 -26.01 -2.13 7.29
N THR A 360 -26.34 -1.37 8.33
CA THR A 360 -27.62 -0.67 8.45
C THR A 360 -27.51 0.77 8.97
N GLY A 361 -26.34 1.17 9.47
CA GLY A 361 -26.10 2.51 9.96
C GLY A 361 -25.70 3.47 8.86
N ARG A 362 -25.16 4.62 9.28
CA ARG A 362 -24.95 5.78 8.41
C ARG A 362 -24.06 5.50 7.20
N TYR A 363 -23.09 4.61 7.35
CA TYR A 363 -22.09 4.28 6.33
C TYR A 363 -22.35 2.92 5.66
N ALA A 364 -23.59 2.41 5.72
CA ALA A 364 -23.96 1.14 5.07
C ALA A 364 -23.66 1.09 3.56
N TRP A 365 -23.54 2.24 2.90
CA TRP A 365 -23.12 2.31 1.50
C TRP A 365 -21.72 1.73 1.28
N LYS A 366 -20.81 1.82 2.26
CA LYS A 366 -19.46 1.23 2.20
C LYS A 366 -19.54 -0.29 2.14
N TYR A 367 -20.40 -0.87 2.97
CA TYR A 367 -20.68 -2.30 2.98
C TYR A 367 -21.35 -2.73 1.67
N ASN A 368 -22.36 -1.99 1.20
CA ASN A 368 -23.06 -2.29 -0.05
C ASN A 368 -22.12 -2.24 -1.27
N PHE A 369 -21.24 -1.22 -1.36
CA PHE A 369 -20.21 -1.15 -2.39
C PHE A 369 -19.29 -2.37 -2.35
N ARG A 370 -18.83 -2.76 -1.15
CA ARG A 370 -18.00 -3.96 -0.97
C ARG A 370 -18.70 -5.21 -1.49
N GLN A 371 -19.94 -5.47 -1.06
CA GLN A 371 -20.68 -6.67 -1.46
C GLN A 371 -20.92 -6.69 -2.98
N GLN A 372 -21.40 -5.59 -3.56
CA GLN A 372 -21.65 -5.51 -5.00
C GLN A 372 -20.36 -5.69 -5.82
N MET A 373 -19.23 -5.15 -5.38
CA MET A 373 -17.96 -5.37 -6.05
C MET A 373 -17.45 -6.81 -5.90
N MET A 374 -17.57 -7.42 -4.72
CA MET A 374 -17.14 -8.81 -4.52
C MET A 374 -17.99 -9.81 -5.32
N GLU A 375 -19.31 -9.58 -5.41
CA GLU A 375 -20.24 -10.48 -6.09
C GLU A 375 -20.31 -10.22 -7.60
N GLY A 376 -20.22 -8.95 -8.02
CA GLY A 376 -20.47 -8.52 -9.39
C GLY A 376 -19.24 -8.41 -10.27
N LEU A 377 -18.02 -8.37 -9.71
CA LEU A 377 -16.82 -8.24 -10.51
C LEU A 377 -16.49 -9.55 -11.23
N ASP A 378 -16.42 -9.51 -12.56
CA ASP A 378 -16.10 -10.68 -13.38
C ASP A 378 -14.59 -10.97 -13.38
N PHE A 379 -14.13 -11.67 -12.34
CA PHE A 379 -12.74 -12.12 -12.22
C PHE A 379 -12.29 -13.01 -13.38
N LYS A 380 -13.22 -13.74 -14.02
CA LYS A 380 -12.90 -14.60 -15.16
C LYS A 380 -12.59 -13.76 -16.40
N GLU A 381 -13.32 -12.69 -16.65
CA GLU A 381 -13.00 -11.79 -17.75
C GLU A 381 -11.69 -11.04 -17.51
N ILE A 382 -11.38 -10.70 -16.25
CA ILE A 382 -10.04 -10.17 -15.91
C ILE A 382 -8.95 -11.20 -16.21
N HIS A 383 -9.16 -12.47 -15.86
CA HIS A 383 -8.21 -13.54 -16.19
C HIS A 383 -8.06 -13.73 -17.72
N ASN A 384 -9.15 -13.64 -18.50
CA ASN A 384 -9.11 -13.71 -19.96
C ASN A 384 -8.26 -12.59 -20.60
N MET A 385 -8.04 -11.48 -19.90
CA MET A 385 -7.12 -10.42 -20.35
C MET A 385 -5.65 -10.85 -20.30
N LEU A 386 -5.30 -11.86 -19.49
CA LEU A 386 -3.94 -12.40 -19.37
C LEU A 386 -3.60 -13.45 -20.44
N LEU A 387 -4.61 -13.99 -21.12
CA LEU A 387 -4.48 -15.09 -22.09
C LEU A 387 -4.35 -14.61 -23.55
N LYS A 388 -4.43 -13.29 -23.76
CA LYS A 388 -4.34 -12.63 -25.07
C LYS A 388 -2.97 -11.98 -25.21
#